data_AF-A0A969MDS4-F1
#
_entry.id   AF-A0A969MDS4-F1
#
_cell.length_a   1.000
_cell.length_b   1.000
_cell.length_c   1.000
_cell.angle_alpha   90.00
_cell.angle_beta   90.00
_cell.angle_gamma   90.00
#
_symmetry.space_group_name_H-M   'P 1'
#
loop_
_entity.id
_entity.type
_entity.pdbx_description
1 polymer ?
#
loop_
_entity_poly.entity_id
_entity_poly.type
_entity_poly.pdbx_seq_one_letter_code
_entity_poly.pdbx_strand_id
1 'polypeptide(L)'
;MAFKQALDFFPPFGLELKNKMGKPFDKDNEDSNLYQWVDDQDDWIDETKKQLSLIETFSSPGGSMLFDIPPHLRKTGKAQRDHYTCVMIATWFFKHYLMMMESPREENTSFFEPFAI
;
A
#
# COMPACT_ATOMS: atom_id res chain seq x y z
N MET A 1 13.51 14.87 2.26
CA MET A 1 13.11 15.07 0.84
C MET A 1 12.33 13.90 0.26
N ALA A 2 12.74 12.64 0.48
CA ALA A 2 12.04 11.45 -0.05
C ALA A 2 10.58 11.31 0.44
N PHE A 3 10.29 11.67 1.69
CA PHE A 3 8.93 11.59 2.25
C PHE A 3 7.93 12.56 1.58
N LYS A 4 8.42 13.72 1.13
CA LYS A 4 7.61 14.74 0.44
C LYS A 4 7.26 14.31 -0.98
N GLN A 5 8.20 13.63 -1.65
CA GLN A 5 7.97 13.04 -2.98
C GLN A 5 7.02 11.84 -2.95
N ALA A 6 7.02 11.05 -1.86
CA ALA A 6 6.11 9.92 -1.72
C ALA A 6 4.63 10.35 -1.60
N LEU A 7 4.37 11.48 -0.91
CA LEU A 7 3.03 12.07 -0.79
C LEU A 7 2.46 12.57 -2.12
N ASP A 8 3.31 13.04 -3.03
CA ASP A 8 2.91 13.54 -4.35
C ASP A 8 2.64 12.40 -5.37
N PHE A 9 3.10 11.17 -5.09
CA PHE A 9 2.95 10.01 -5.98
C PHE A 9 1.60 9.28 -5.84
N PHE A 10 0.84 9.52 -4.75
CA PHE A 10 -0.46 8.86 -4.50
C PHE A 10 -1.62 9.88 -4.56
N PRO A 11 -2.06 10.28 -5.76
CA PRO A 11 -2.99 11.39 -5.95
C PRO A 11 -4.38 11.25 -5.29
N PRO A 12 -5.03 10.08 -5.17
CA PRO A 12 -6.32 10.02 -4.46
C PRO A 12 -6.17 10.23 -2.96
N PHE A 13 -4.99 9.93 -2.38
CA PHE A 13 -4.76 9.98 -0.94
C PHE A 13 -4.36 11.39 -0.46
N GLY A 14 -3.56 12.12 -1.25
CA GLY A 14 -3.16 13.49 -0.95
C GLY A 14 -4.31 14.51 -1.00
N LEU A 15 -5.35 14.24 -1.80
CA LEU A 15 -6.56 15.08 -1.90
C LEU A 15 -7.52 14.88 -0.72
N GLU A 16 -7.63 13.65 -0.23
CA GLU A 16 -8.47 13.32 0.93
C GLU A 16 -7.83 13.82 2.24
N LEU A 17 -6.50 13.74 2.33
CA LEU A 17 -5.71 14.42 3.35
C LEU A 17 -5.87 15.94 3.28
N LYS A 18 -5.86 16.57 2.11
CA LYS A 18 -6.12 18.02 2.00
C LYS A 18 -7.51 18.45 2.49
N ASN A 19 -8.53 17.63 2.25
CA ASN A 19 -9.91 17.97 2.63
C ASN A 19 -10.18 17.69 4.12
N LYS A 20 -9.52 16.68 4.73
CA LYS A 20 -9.53 16.49 6.19
C LYS A 20 -8.60 17.48 6.93
N MET A 21 -7.49 17.88 6.33
CA MET A 21 -6.59 18.97 6.77
C MET A 21 -7.10 20.36 6.34
N GLY A 22 -8.40 20.63 6.49
CA GLY A 22 -8.99 21.95 6.23
C GLY A 22 -8.47 23.07 7.15
N LYS A 23 -7.53 22.77 8.05
CA LYS A 23 -6.71 23.77 8.71
C LYS A 23 -5.31 23.74 8.10
N PRO A 24 -4.80 24.88 7.61
CA PRO A 24 -3.42 24.96 7.16
C PRO A 24 -2.49 24.44 8.27
N PHE A 25 -1.36 23.85 7.88
CA PHE A 25 -0.29 23.45 8.79
C PHE A 25 0.19 24.71 9.55
N ASP A 26 -0.44 25.00 10.69
CA ASP A 26 -0.08 26.13 11.55
C ASP A 26 1.28 25.79 12.16
N LYS A 27 2.30 26.54 11.73
CA LYS A 27 3.71 26.32 12.07
C LYS A 27 4.01 26.49 13.57
N ASP A 28 3.05 27.01 14.32
CA ASP A 28 3.18 27.37 15.74
C ASP A 28 2.73 26.22 16.68
N ASN A 29 2.27 25.09 16.14
CA ASN A 29 1.75 23.94 16.90
C ASN A 29 2.25 22.61 16.29
N GLU A 30 3.55 22.54 16.00
CA GLU A 30 4.20 21.40 15.34
C GLU A 30 4.01 20.09 16.15
N ASP A 31 4.07 20.17 17.47
CA ASP A 31 3.85 19.02 18.36
C ASP A 31 2.40 18.50 18.27
N SER A 32 1.39 19.38 18.30
CA SER A 32 -0.02 18.93 18.22
C SER A 32 -0.36 18.31 16.87
N ASN A 33 0.26 18.79 15.80
CA ASN A 33 0.08 18.24 14.45
C ASN A 33 0.75 16.86 14.30
N LEU A 34 1.89 16.64 14.97
CA LEU A 34 2.54 15.33 15.02
C LEU A 34 1.67 14.31 15.76
N TYR A 35 1.13 14.67 16.93
CA TYR A 35 0.24 13.79 17.70
C TYR A 35 -1.01 13.39 16.89
N GLN A 36 -1.66 14.36 16.25
CA GLN A 36 -2.82 14.06 15.40
C GLN A 36 -2.47 13.14 14.23
N TRP A 37 -1.29 13.31 13.61
CA TRP A 37 -0.84 12.42 12.55
C TRP A 37 -0.60 10.99 13.03
N VAL A 38 -0.04 10.81 14.24
CA VAL A 38 0.14 9.49 14.84
C VAL A 38 -1.21 8.83 15.13
N ASP A 39 -2.16 9.58 15.71
CA ASP A 39 -3.51 9.08 15.97
C ASP A 39 -4.22 8.66 14.67
N ASP A 40 -4.12 9.48 13.61
CA ASP A 40 -4.69 9.17 12.30
C ASP A 40 -4.07 7.88 11.69
N GLN A 41 -2.77 7.63 11.93
CA GLN A 41 -2.11 6.40 11.47
C GLN A 41 -2.63 5.17 12.21
N ASP A 42 -2.80 5.27 13.52
CA ASP A 42 -3.36 4.19 14.33
C ASP A 42 -4.80 3.86 13.91
N ASP A 43 -5.61 4.88 13.62
CA ASP A 43 -6.96 4.72 13.10
C ASP A 43 -6.97 3.95 11.77
N TRP A 44 -6.06 4.29 10.84
CA TRP A 44 -5.97 3.59 9.55
C TRP A 44 -5.51 2.15 9.68
N ILE A 45 -4.61 1.87 10.62
CA ILE A 45 -4.17 0.51 10.93
C ILE A 45 -5.36 -0.29 11.46
N ASP A 46 -6.15 0.27 12.35
CA ASP A 46 -7.29 -0.41 12.95
C ASP A 46 -8.46 -0.60 11.97
N GLU A 47 -8.72 0.35 11.09
CA GLU A 47 -9.64 0.18 9.96
C GLU A 47 -9.18 -0.94 9.02
N THR A 48 -7.88 -0.96 8.68
CA THR A 48 -7.31 -2.00 7.81
C THR A 48 -7.45 -3.38 8.45
N LYS A 49 -7.14 -3.53 9.75
CA LYS A 49 -7.33 -4.80 10.48
C LYS A 49 -8.79 -5.26 10.45
N LYS A 50 -9.75 -4.36 10.69
CA LYS A 50 -11.18 -4.66 10.64
C LYS A 50 -11.58 -5.18 9.26
N GLN A 51 -11.16 -4.50 8.19
CA GLN A 51 -11.46 -4.89 6.81
C GLN A 51 -10.82 -6.24 6.44
N LEU A 52 -9.58 -6.49 6.87
CA LEU A 52 -8.89 -7.77 6.65
C LEU A 52 -9.56 -8.95 7.37
N SER A 53 -10.16 -8.71 8.54
CA SER A 53 -10.86 -9.77 9.30
C SER A 53 -12.13 -10.30 8.61
N LEU A 54 -12.67 -9.55 7.65
CA LEU A 54 -13.90 -9.88 6.93
C LEU A 54 -13.66 -10.75 5.68
N ILE A 55 -12.40 -11.08 5.39
CA ILE A 55 -12.01 -11.82 4.20
C ILE A 55 -12.12 -13.31 4.49
N GLU A 56 -12.82 -14.02 3.61
CA GLU A 56 -13.01 -15.46 3.71
C GLU A 56 -12.36 -16.18 2.53
N THR A 57 -11.94 -17.42 2.78
CA THR A 57 -11.37 -18.31 1.76
C THR A 57 -12.47 -19.10 1.07
N PHE A 58 -12.56 -19.00 -0.25
CA PHE A 58 -13.39 -19.84 -1.10
C PHE A 58 -12.52 -20.83 -1.86
N SER A 59 -12.76 -22.12 -1.67
CA SER A 59 -12.09 -23.16 -2.47
C SER A 59 -12.92 -23.44 -3.71
N SER A 60 -12.34 -23.19 -4.88
CA SER A 60 -12.90 -23.67 -6.14
C SER A 60 -12.72 -25.20 -6.25
N PRO A 61 -13.68 -25.93 -6.82
CA PRO A 61 -13.53 -27.37 -7.10
C PRO A 61 -12.32 -27.71 -7.99
N GLY A 62 -11.81 -26.72 -8.74
CA GLY A 62 -10.59 -26.84 -9.55
C GLY A 62 -9.27 -26.63 -8.78
N GLY A 63 -9.30 -26.47 -7.45
CA GLY A 63 -8.11 -26.36 -6.61
C GLY A 63 -7.55 -24.94 -6.43
N SER A 64 -8.18 -23.91 -7.01
CA SER A 64 -7.83 -22.52 -6.72
C SER A 64 -8.52 -22.03 -5.46
N MET A 65 -7.75 -21.41 -4.55
CA MET A 65 -8.29 -20.67 -3.41
C MET A 65 -8.44 -19.21 -3.76
N LEU A 66 -9.64 -18.67 -3.54
CA LEU A 66 -9.98 -17.27 -3.73
C LEU A 66 -10.17 -16.63 -2.36
N PHE A 67 -9.59 -15.46 -2.15
CA PHE A 67 -9.74 -14.67 -0.93
C PHE A 67 -10.65 -13.50 -1.26
N ASP A 68 -11.88 -13.53 -0.75
CA ASP A 68 -12.87 -12.52 -1.08
C ASP A 68 -13.80 -12.21 0.09
N ILE A 69 -14.44 -11.05 0.01
CA ILE A 69 -15.50 -10.64 0.92
C ILE A 69 -16.77 -11.43 0.58
N PRO A 70 -17.48 -11.95 1.59
CA PRO A 70 -18.73 -12.66 1.37
C PRO A 70 -19.79 -11.83 0.64
N PRO A 71 -20.62 -12.47 -0.22
CA PRO A 71 -21.58 -11.77 -1.05
C PRO A 71 -22.67 -11.00 -0.28
N HIS A 72 -22.93 -11.38 0.98
CA HIS A 72 -23.89 -10.69 1.85
C HIS A 72 -23.30 -9.38 2.43
N LEU A 73 -22.02 -9.40 2.82
CA LEU A 73 -21.27 -8.24 3.30
C LEU A 73 -20.99 -7.22 2.19
N ARG A 74 -20.73 -7.71 0.97
CA ARG A 74 -20.52 -6.86 -0.22
C ARG A 74 -21.75 -5.99 -0.53
N LYS A 75 -22.96 -6.49 -0.26
CA LYS A 75 -24.21 -5.74 -0.47
C LYS A 75 -24.46 -4.66 0.58
N THR A 76 -23.86 -4.79 1.76
CA THR A 76 -24.04 -3.83 2.87
C THR A 76 -23.11 -2.61 2.75
N GLY A 77 -22.13 -2.64 1.84
CA GLY A 77 -21.17 -1.54 1.63
C GLY A 77 -20.15 -1.34 2.77
N LYS A 78 -20.21 -2.16 3.82
CA LYS A 78 -19.33 -2.07 5.00
C LYS A 78 -17.95 -2.68 4.77
N ALA A 79 -17.84 -3.57 3.79
CA ALA A 79 -16.63 -4.30 3.48
C ALA A 79 -16.09 -3.86 2.11
N GLN A 80 -14.87 -3.33 2.09
CA GLN A 80 -14.19 -2.88 0.87
C GLN A 80 -12.95 -3.73 0.61
N ARG A 81 -12.86 -4.32 -0.59
CA ARG A 81 -11.78 -5.24 -0.99
C ARG A 81 -10.42 -4.53 -1.19
N ASP A 82 -10.44 -3.21 -1.26
CA ASP A 82 -9.31 -2.42 -1.71
C ASP A 82 -8.15 -2.44 -0.70
N HIS A 83 -8.44 -2.49 0.61
CA HIS A 83 -7.43 -2.61 1.66
C HIS A 83 -6.61 -3.91 1.57
N TYR A 84 -7.28 -5.03 1.29
CA TYR A 84 -6.60 -6.32 1.09
C TYR A 84 -5.67 -6.29 -0.12
N THR A 85 -6.20 -5.83 -1.24
CA THR A 85 -5.46 -5.75 -2.50
C THR A 85 -4.25 -4.84 -2.34
N CYS A 86 -4.40 -3.72 -1.61
CA CYS A 86 -3.32 -2.81 -1.29
C CYS A 86 -2.18 -3.50 -0.51
N VAL A 87 -2.49 -4.21 0.58
CA VAL A 87 -1.48 -4.91 1.40
C VAL A 87 -0.78 -6.02 0.61
N MET A 88 -1.52 -6.76 -0.21
CA MET A 88 -0.93 -7.81 -1.06
C MET A 88 0.05 -7.24 -2.07
N ILE A 89 -0.33 -6.15 -2.75
CA ILE A 89 0.54 -5.45 -3.70
C ILE A 89 1.75 -4.85 -2.98
N ALA A 90 1.56 -4.23 -1.83
CA ALA A 90 2.65 -3.67 -1.03
C ALA A 90 3.67 -4.74 -0.62
N THR A 91 3.20 -5.92 -0.18
CA THR A 91 4.06 -7.05 0.17
C THR A 91 4.85 -7.55 -1.04
N TRP A 92 4.21 -7.61 -2.21
CA TRP A 92 4.86 -8.02 -3.45
C TRP A 92 5.92 -7.01 -3.91
N PHE A 93 5.63 -5.71 -3.86
CA PHE A 93 6.62 -4.66 -4.15
C PHE A 93 7.76 -4.67 -3.14
N PHE A 94 7.48 -4.87 -1.86
CA PHE A 94 8.50 -4.92 -0.83
C PHE A 94 9.45 -6.10 -1.04
N LYS A 95 8.93 -7.26 -1.42
CA LYS A 95 9.76 -8.41 -1.82
C LYS A 95 10.71 -8.04 -2.97
N HIS A 96 10.19 -7.44 -4.05
CA HIS A 96 11.03 -7.03 -5.19
C HIS A 96 12.05 -5.96 -4.81
N TYR A 97 11.67 -5.03 -3.94
CA TYR A 97 12.58 -4.02 -3.42
C TYR A 97 13.74 -4.67 -2.65
N LEU A 98 13.46 -5.62 -1.75
CA LEU A 98 14.51 -6.35 -1.05
C LEU A 98 15.40 -7.14 -2.00
N MET A 99 14.82 -7.82 -3.00
CA MET A 99 15.58 -8.55 -4.03
C MET A 99 16.50 -7.62 -4.83
N MET A 100 16.05 -6.42 -5.18
CA MET A 100 16.86 -5.43 -5.88
C MET A 100 18.03 -4.92 -5.02
N MET A 101 17.83 -4.77 -3.71
CA MET A 101 18.86 -4.34 -2.76
C MET A 101 19.90 -5.43 -2.48
N GLU A 102 19.49 -6.70 -2.54
CA GLU A 102 20.36 -7.87 -2.30
C GLU A 102 21.12 -8.31 -3.56
N SER A 103 20.63 -7.94 -4.76
CA SER A 103 21.29 -8.30 -6.01
C SER A 103 22.72 -7.73 -6.06
N PRO A 104 23.75 -8.57 -6.27
CA PRO A 104 25.10 -8.08 -6.49
C PRO A 104 25.10 -7.17 -7.73
N ARG A 105 25.80 -6.04 -7.62
CA ARG A 105 25.94 -5.08 -8.71
C ARG A 105 26.84 -5.70 -9.78
N GLU A 106 26.23 -6.28 -10.82
CA GLU A 106 26.98 -6.71 -11.98
C GLU A 106 27.54 -5.46 -12.69
N GLU A 107 28.87 -5.30 -12.64
CA GLU A 107 29.56 -4.36 -13.51
C GLU A 107 29.43 -4.89 -14.93
N ASN A 108 28.57 -4.26 -15.73
CA ASN A 108 28.27 -4.67 -17.10
C ASN A 108 29.56 -4.92 -17.91
N THR A 109 29.93 -6.18 -18.10
CA THR A 109 30.75 -6.59 -19.24
C THR A 109 29.85 -6.61 -20.46
N SER A 110 29.98 -5.59 -21.31
CA SER A 110 29.51 -5.44 -22.69
C SER A 110 28.61 -6.58 -23.23
N PHE A 111 27.30 -6.33 -23.35
CA PHE A 111 26.28 -7.31 -23.75
C PHE A 111 26.23 -7.64 -25.26
N PHE A 112 27.24 -7.27 -26.06
CA PHE A 112 27.24 -7.62 -27.48
C PHE A 112 28.66 -7.81 -28.01
N GLU A 113 29.14 -9.05 -27.98
CA GLU A 113 30.24 -9.49 -28.83
C GLU A 113 29.61 -10.25 -30.02
N PRO A 114 29.52 -9.63 -31.20
CA PRO A 114 29.11 -10.36 -32.39
C PRO A 114 30.20 -11.40 -32.71
N PHE A 115 29.88 -12.68 -32.61
CA PHE A 115 30.78 -13.72 -33.11
C PHE A 115 30.71 -13.72 -34.64
N ALA A 116 31.84 -13.45 -35.29
CA ALA A 116 31.98 -13.62 -36.73
C ALA A 116 32.10 -15.12 -37.04
N ILE A 117 31.27 -15.60 -37.97
CA ILE A 117 31.37 -16.93 -38.59
C ILE A 117 32.47 -16.91 -39.65
#